data_AF-A0AAJ2FL49-F1
#
_entry.id   AF-A0AAJ2FL49-F1
#
_cell.length_a   1.000
_cell.length_b   1.000
_cell.length_c   1.000
_cell.angle_alpha   90.00
_cell.angle_beta   90.00
_cell.angle_gamma   90.00
#
_symmetry.space_group_name_H-M   'P 1'
#
loop_
_entity.id
_entity.type
_entity.pdbx_description
1 polymer ?
#
loop_
_entity_poly.entity_id
_entity_poly.type
_entity_poly.pdbx_seq_one_letter_code
_entity_poly.pdbx_strand_id
1 'polypeptide(L)'
;MLRQACLQRRADVPPTLTELAVVPGIPEGRYWLDRDLAPLIRDVHQSNLREAQALARAGQPNDTLPLANMLAISDGGDAGTFAAGIIAGWTLHGSRPPFNVVTAISAGALVAPFAYLGPQYDDIISPGTVMAPSWHWAST
;
A
#
# COMPACT_ATOMS: atom_id res chain seq x y z
N MET A 1 -6.99 40.78 -12.46
CA MET A 1 -6.96 40.55 -11.00
C MET A 1 -6.82 39.04 -10.77
N LEU A 2 -5.61 38.55 -10.49
CA LEU A 2 -5.33 37.13 -10.26
C LEU A 2 -5.38 36.85 -8.75
N ARG A 3 -6.41 36.12 -8.29
CA ARG A 3 -6.46 35.57 -6.93
C ARG A 3 -5.53 34.36 -6.86
N GLN A 4 -4.38 34.52 -6.23
CA GLN A 4 -3.58 33.39 -5.73
C GLN A 4 -4.36 32.67 -4.63
N ALA A 5 -4.92 31.51 -4.96
CA ALA A 5 -5.57 30.61 -4.02
C ALA A 5 -4.57 29.60 -3.44
N CYS A 6 -3.48 30.07 -2.83
CA CYS A 6 -2.62 29.20 -2.02
C CYS A 6 -3.01 29.35 -0.56
N LEU A 7 -3.40 28.23 0.07
CA LEU A 7 -3.53 28.12 1.52
C LEU A 7 -2.24 28.64 2.18
N GLN A 8 -2.37 29.59 3.12
CA GLN A 8 -1.21 30.03 3.89
C GLN A 8 -0.66 28.85 4.70
N ARG A 9 0.63 28.56 4.50
CA ARG A 9 1.37 27.59 5.31
C ARG A 9 1.29 28.05 6.78
N ARG A 10 0.72 27.21 7.63
CA ARG A 10 0.71 27.40 9.08
C ARG A 10 2.06 26.98 9.68
N ALA A 11 2.27 27.30 10.96
CA ALA A 11 3.37 26.75 11.73
C ALA A 11 3.36 25.21 11.62
N ASP A 12 4.55 24.63 11.58
CA ASP A 12 4.75 23.20 11.65
C ASP A 12 4.17 22.62 12.94
N VAL A 13 3.81 21.33 12.89
CA VAL A 13 3.34 20.62 14.07
C VAL A 13 4.49 20.56 15.08
N PRO A 14 4.30 21.04 16.32
CA PRO A 14 5.31 20.94 17.36
C PRO A 14 5.83 19.50 17.51
N PRO A 15 7.14 19.28 17.73
CA PRO A 15 7.72 17.93 17.78
C PRO A 15 7.02 16.97 18.75
N THR A 16 6.53 17.49 19.88
CA THR A 16 5.80 16.73 20.90
C THR A 16 4.42 16.25 20.44
N LEU A 17 3.86 16.84 19.39
CA LEU A 17 2.55 16.49 18.84
C LEU A 17 2.63 15.61 17.58
N THR A 18 3.80 15.54 16.92
CA THR A 18 4.03 14.77 15.69
C THR A 18 3.72 13.27 15.85
N GLU A 19 3.84 12.75 17.06
CA GLU A 19 3.63 11.33 17.39
C GLU A 19 2.22 11.04 17.90
N LEU A 20 1.44 12.07 18.25
CA LEU A 20 0.06 11.92 18.71
C LEU A 20 -0.94 11.78 17.55
N ALA A 21 -0.48 11.95 16.31
CA ALA A 21 -1.31 11.79 15.13
C ALA A 21 -1.73 10.32 14.97
N VAL A 22 -3.03 10.07 15.08
CA VAL A 22 -3.67 8.78 14.86
C VAL A 22 -4.59 8.86 13.65
N VAL A 23 -4.74 7.76 12.92
CA VAL A 23 -5.73 7.65 11.86
C VAL A 23 -7.06 7.26 12.51
N PRO A 24 -8.13 8.08 12.41
CA PRO A 24 -9.42 7.76 13.01
C PRO A 24 -9.93 6.40 12.52
N GLY A 25 -10.32 5.53 13.46
CA GLY A 25 -10.82 4.19 13.17
C GLY A 25 -9.75 3.14 12.84
N ILE A 26 -8.46 3.52 12.78
CA ILE A 26 -7.35 2.60 12.52
C ILE A 26 -6.34 2.73 13.68
N PRO A 27 -6.66 2.20 14.88
CA PRO A 27 -5.69 2.12 15.96
C PRO A 27 -4.48 1.28 15.52
N GLU A 28 -3.29 1.62 16.00
CA GLU A 28 -2.04 0.94 15.61
C GLU A 28 -1.77 0.92 14.08
N GLY A 29 -2.37 1.84 13.32
CA GLY A 29 -2.15 1.97 11.87
C GLY A 29 -0.79 2.55 11.48
N ARG A 30 0.06 2.90 12.46
CA ARG A 30 1.36 3.53 12.26
C ARG A 30 2.40 2.94 13.19
N TYR A 31 3.56 2.61 12.63
CA TYR A 31 4.71 2.05 13.35
C TYR A 31 5.95 2.92 13.16
N TRP A 32 6.78 3.01 14.19
CA TRP A 32 8.07 3.71 14.16
C TRP A 32 9.22 2.69 14.27
N LEU A 33 9.56 2.08 13.13
CA LEU A 33 10.46 0.92 13.08
C LEU A 33 11.90 1.24 13.48
N ASP A 34 12.30 2.51 13.41
CA ASP A 34 13.60 3.04 13.83
C ASP A 34 13.75 3.18 15.35
N ARG A 35 12.64 3.19 16.09
CA ARG A 35 12.62 3.38 17.55
C ARG A 35 12.12 2.18 18.32
N ASP A 36 10.96 1.64 17.92
CA ASP A 36 10.40 0.45 18.55
C ASP A 36 9.72 -0.44 17.50
N LEU A 37 10.35 -1.58 17.25
CA LEU A 37 9.87 -2.60 16.33
C LEU A 37 8.88 -3.58 17.00
N ALA A 38 8.81 -3.60 18.34
CA ALA A 38 8.02 -4.59 19.08
C ALA A 38 6.52 -4.57 18.73
N PRO A 39 5.86 -3.42 18.50
CA PRO A 39 4.46 -3.39 18.08
C PRO A 39 4.25 -4.06 16.72
N LEU A 40 5.13 -3.81 15.74
CA LEU A 40 5.03 -4.46 14.42
C LEU A 40 5.23 -5.99 14.55
N ILE A 41 6.22 -6.44 15.32
CA ILE A 41 6.46 -7.88 15.54
C ILE A 41 5.24 -8.54 16.16
N ARG A 42 4.61 -7.88 17.14
CA ARG A 42 3.38 -8.37 17.79
C ARG A 42 2.26 -8.53 16.77
N ASP A 43 2.08 -7.55 15.89
CA ASP A 43 1.04 -7.56 14.87
C ASP A 43 1.27 -8.64 13.81
N VAL A 44 2.50 -8.81 13.34
CA VAL A 44 2.88 -9.91 12.43
C VAL A 44 2.64 -11.26 13.09
N HIS A 45 3.04 -11.43 14.36
CA HIS A 45 2.80 -12.66 15.10
C HIS A 45 1.29 -12.95 15.25
N GLN A 46 0.49 -11.94 15.60
CA GLN A 46 -0.96 -12.09 15.69
C GLN A 46 -1.60 -12.42 14.33
N SER A 47 -1.08 -11.85 13.24
CA SER A 47 -1.53 -12.19 11.88
C SER A 47 -1.30 -13.66 11.55
N ASN A 48 -0.10 -14.16 11.83
CA ASN A 48 0.26 -15.57 11.64
C ASN A 48 -0.64 -16.51 12.47
N LEU A 49 -0.96 -16.14 13.72
CA LEU A 49 -1.89 -16.90 14.55
C LEU A 49 -3.31 -16.93 13.96
N ARG A 50 -3.80 -15.81 13.42
CA ARG A 50 -5.13 -15.76 12.76
C ARG A 50 -5.17 -16.65 11.53
N GLU A 51 -4.10 -16.67 10.74
CA GLU A 51 -3.99 -17.54 9.56
C GLU A 51 -3.98 -19.02 9.96
N ALA A 52 -3.15 -19.41 10.93
CA ALA A 52 -3.10 -20.78 11.44
C ALA A 52 -4.46 -21.26 11.99
N GLN A 53 -5.20 -20.37 12.67
CA GLN A 53 -6.55 -20.65 13.15
C GLN A 53 -7.56 -20.79 12.01
N ALA A 54 -7.45 -19.97 10.96
CA ALA A 54 -8.33 -20.07 9.79
C ALA A 54 -8.12 -21.40 9.05
N LEU A 55 -6.87 -21.83 8.87
CA LEU A 55 -6.52 -23.14 8.31
C LEU A 55 -7.08 -24.28 9.15
N ALA A 56 -6.93 -24.21 10.48
CA ALA A 56 -7.49 -25.20 11.39
C ALA A 56 -9.01 -25.35 11.24
N ARG A 57 -9.73 -24.22 11.17
CA ARG A 57 -11.20 -24.21 10.97
C ARG A 57 -11.61 -24.77 9.61
N ALA A 58 -10.75 -24.61 8.59
CA ALA A 58 -10.95 -25.19 7.26
C ALA A 58 -10.54 -26.66 7.18
N GLY A 59 -10.04 -27.26 8.26
CA GLY A 59 -9.54 -28.65 8.28
C GLY A 59 -8.23 -28.83 7.50
N GLN A 60 -7.48 -27.76 7.26
CA GLN A 60 -6.21 -27.78 6.57
C GLN A 60 -5.03 -27.92 7.54
N PRO A 61 -3.89 -28.48 7.11
CA PRO A 61 -2.65 -28.48 7.90
C PRO A 61 -2.27 -27.05 8.31
N ASN A 62 -1.86 -26.88 9.56
CA ASN A 62 -1.50 -25.59 10.15
C ASN A 62 -0.21 -25.64 10.98
N ASP A 63 0.54 -26.73 10.85
CA ASP A 63 1.86 -26.94 11.44
C ASP A 63 2.91 -26.02 10.81
N THR A 64 2.76 -25.74 9.52
CA THR A 64 3.54 -24.72 8.79
C THR A 64 2.58 -23.82 8.03
N LEU A 65 2.80 -22.50 8.09
CA LEU A 65 2.00 -21.55 7.31
C LEU A 65 2.32 -21.65 5.80
N PRO A 66 1.34 -21.39 4.92
CA PRO A 66 1.56 -21.28 3.49
C PRO A 66 2.64 -20.26 3.12
N LEU A 67 3.17 -20.37 1.90
CA LEU A 67 4.12 -19.40 1.37
C LEU A 67 3.46 -18.00 1.30
N ALA A 68 4.09 -17.02 1.94
CA ALA A 68 3.66 -15.64 1.88
C ALA A 68 4.26 -14.92 0.66
N ASN A 69 3.42 -14.26 -0.14
CA ASN A 69 3.89 -13.40 -1.22
C ASN A 69 4.04 -11.96 -0.71
N MET A 70 5.20 -11.36 -0.96
CA MET A 70 5.51 -9.98 -0.57
C MET A 70 5.78 -9.13 -1.82
N LEU A 71 5.20 -7.94 -1.86
CA LEU A 71 5.44 -6.96 -2.91
C LEU A 71 6.07 -5.70 -2.30
N ALA A 72 7.18 -5.24 -2.88
CA ALA A 72 7.81 -3.98 -2.52
C ALA A 72 7.77 -3.04 -3.73
N ILE A 73 7.17 -1.86 -3.57
CA ILE A 73 7.05 -0.84 -4.60
C ILE A 73 7.97 0.33 -4.23
N SER A 74 9.05 0.51 -4.98
CA SER A 74 9.96 1.63 -4.78
C SER A 74 9.34 2.97 -5.19
N ASP A 75 9.87 4.05 -4.63
CA ASP A 75 9.59 5.41 -5.09
C ASP A 75 10.21 5.63 -6.47
N GLY A 76 9.62 6.53 -7.25
CA GLY A 76 10.18 6.98 -8.52
C GLY A 76 9.23 7.83 -9.35
N GLY A 77 8.57 8.85 -8.78
CA GLY A 77 7.72 9.76 -9.55
C GLY A 77 6.63 9.01 -10.36
N ASP A 78 6.73 9.05 -11.69
CA ASP A 78 5.84 8.29 -12.60
C ASP A 78 5.84 6.77 -12.36
N ALA A 79 6.77 6.23 -11.55
CA ALA A 79 6.85 4.83 -11.15
C ALA A 79 5.57 4.29 -10.49
N GLY A 80 4.73 5.13 -9.88
CA GLY A 80 3.39 4.73 -9.44
C GLY A 80 2.55 4.17 -10.60
N THR A 81 2.63 4.80 -11.77
CA THR A 81 1.93 4.34 -12.98
C THR A 81 2.59 3.09 -13.58
N PHE A 82 3.92 2.98 -13.52
CA PHE A 82 4.65 1.79 -13.96
C PHE A 82 4.32 0.55 -13.10
N ALA A 83 4.36 0.70 -11.77
CA ALA A 83 3.99 -0.37 -10.84
C ALA A 83 2.53 -0.79 -11.04
N ALA A 84 1.61 0.17 -11.20
CA ALA A 84 0.22 -0.13 -11.50
C ALA A 84 0.05 -0.91 -12.82
N GLY A 85 0.81 -0.55 -13.86
CA GLY A 85 0.83 -1.28 -15.13
C GLY A 85 1.29 -2.74 -14.98
N ILE A 86 2.36 -3.00 -14.22
CA ILE A 86 2.82 -4.37 -13.93
C ILE A 86 1.76 -5.16 -13.15
N ILE A 87 1.21 -4.55 -12.11
CA ILE A 87 0.20 -5.18 -11.25
C ILE A 87 -1.05 -5.56 -12.05
N ALA A 88 -1.56 -4.63 -12.87
CA ALA A 88 -2.68 -4.89 -13.78
C ALA A 88 -2.31 -5.92 -14.85
N GLY A 89 -1.08 -5.89 -15.37
CA GLY A 89 -0.56 -6.87 -16.32
C GLY A 89 -0.56 -8.30 -15.77
N TRP A 90 -0.15 -8.49 -14.51
CA TRP A 90 -0.25 -9.80 -13.84
C TRP A 90 -1.70 -10.26 -13.68
N THR A 91 -2.61 -9.34 -13.37
CA THR A 91 -4.04 -9.66 -13.32
C THR A 91 -4.54 -10.12 -14.69
N LEU A 92 -4.25 -9.35 -15.75
CA LEU A 92 -4.66 -9.66 -17.12
C LEU A 92 -4.10 -11.01 -17.59
N HIS A 93 -2.86 -11.33 -17.22
CA HIS A 93 -2.24 -12.61 -17.51
C HIS A 93 -2.72 -13.76 -16.59
N GLY A 94 -3.50 -13.46 -15.55
CA GLY A 94 -3.98 -14.45 -14.57
C GLY A 94 -2.88 -15.00 -13.64
N SER A 95 -1.73 -14.32 -13.56
CA SER A 95 -0.56 -14.76 -12.79
C SER A 95 -0.27 -13.89 -11.56
N ARG A 96 -1.20 -13.02 -11.18
CA ARG A 96 -1.03 -12.16 -10.00
C ARG A 96 -1.09 -13.00 -8.72
N PRO A 97 -0.03 -12.99 -7.89
CA PRO A 97 -0.08 -13.64 -6.59
C PRO A 97 -1.04 -12.89 -5.66
N PRO A 98 -1.76 -13.58 -4.77
CA PRO A 98 -2.35 -12.93 -3.61
C PRO A 98 -1.21 -12.47 -2.69
N PHE A 99 -1.14 -11.17 -2.39
CA PHE A 99 -0.07 -10.59 -1.57
C PHE A 99 -0.47 -10.58 -0.09
N ASN A 100 0.41 -11.09 0.76
CA ASN A 100 0.24 -11.05 2.22
C ASN A 100 0.76 -9.73 2.79
N VAL A 101 1.77 -9.14 2.14
CA VAL A 101 2.37 -7.86 2.53
C VAL A 101 2.67 -7.05 1.27
N VAL A 102 2.29 -5.78 1.29
CA VAL A 102 2.72 -4.81 0.29
C VAL A 102 3.37 -3.63 1.01
N THR A 103 4.62 -3.32 0.68
CA THR A 103 5.32 -2.13 1.15
C THR A 103 5.51 -1.16 0.00
N ALA A 104 5.43 0.14 0.30
CA ALA A 104 5.69 1.16 -0.70
C ALA A 104 6.07 2.49 -0.06
N ILE A 105 6.74 3.32 -0.84
CA ILE A 105 7.17 4.66 -0.45
C ILE A 105 6.70 5.68 -1.51
N SER A 106 6.38 6.90 -1.05
CA SER A 106 6.07 8.05 -1.92
C SER A 106 4.92 7.74 -2.89
N ALA A 107 5.08 7.97 -4.21
CA ALA A 107 4.03 7.71 -5.20
C ALA A 107 3.53 6.25 -5.18
N GLY A 108 4.42 5.29 -4.88
CA GLY A 108 4.04 3.88 -4.75
C GLY A 108 3.07 3.61 -3.59
N ALA A 109 3.07 4.44 -2.54
CA ALA A 109 2.17 4.29 -1.41
C ALA A 109 0.70 4.50 -1.79
N LEU A 110 0.42 5.21 -2.89
CA LEU A 110 -0.93 5.34 -3.43
C LEU A 110 -1.42 4.07 -4.14
N VAL A 111 -0.50 3.24 -4.65
CA VAL A 111 -0.80 1.99 -5.37
C VAL A 111 -0.92 0.80 -4.42
N ALA A 112 -0.08 0.76 -3.37
CA ALA A 112 0.06 -0.38 -2.47
C ALA A 112 -1.26 -0.92 -1.86
N PRO A 113 -2.21 -0.09 -1.38
CA PRO A 113 -3.46 -0.60 -0.83
C PRO A 113 -4.27 -1.39 -1.87
N PHE A 114 -4.33 -0.90 -3.11
CA PHE A 114 -5.07 -1.56 -4.18
C PHE A 114 -4.34 -2.81 -4.70
N ALA A 115 -3.00 -2.76 -4.71
CA ALA A 115 -2.18 -3.94 -4.97
C ALA A 115 -2.48 -5.06 -3.94
N TYR A 116 -2.65 -4.71 -2.67
CA TYR A 116 -2.99 -5.64 -1.60
C TYR A 116 -4.43 -6.16 -1.70
N LEU A 117 -5.41 -5.29 -1.96
CA LEU A 117 -6.83 -5.65 -2.02
C LEU A 117 -7.22 -6.50 -3.25
N GLY A 118 -6.35 -6.56 -4.26
CA GLY A 118 -6.44 -7.49 -5.37
C GLY A 118 -7.07 -6.93 -6.66
N PRO A 119 -7.28 -7.80 -7.67
CA PRO A 119 -7.69 -7.46 -9.04
C PRO A 119 -8.89 -6.52 -9.20
N GLN A 120 -9.86 -6.62 -8.30
CA GLN A 120 -11.09 -5.81 -8.34
C GLN A 120 -10.85 -4.30 -8.20
N TYR A 121 -9.64 -3.89 -7.81
CA TYR A 121 -9.24 -2.48 -7.66
C TYR A 121 -8.31 -1.99 -8.76
N ASP A 122 -8.05 -2.80 -9.80
CA ASP A 122 -7.11 -2.45 -10.86
C ASP A 122 -7.55 -1.22 -11.66
N ASP A 123 -8.87 -1.00 -11.80
CA ASP A 123 -9.40 0.19 -12.45
C ASP A 123 -9.10 1.48 -11.68
N ILE A 124 -8.87 1.40 -10.37
CA ILE A 124 -8.55 2.56 -9.54
C ILE A 124 -7.10 2.99 -9.73
N ILE A 125 -6.18 2.03 -9.90
CA ILE A 125 -4.75 2.31 -10.08
C ILE A 125 -4.32 2.37 -11.55
N SER A 126 -5.17 1.93 -12.47
CA SER A 126 -4.89 1.98 -13.89
C SER A 126 -4.62 3.41 -14.36
N PRO A 127 -3.76 3.59 -15.38
CA PRO A 127 -3.31 4.91 -15.85
C PRO A 127 -4.43 5.91 -16.22
N GLY A 128 -5.67 5.45 -16.42
CA GLY A 128 -6.82 6.31 -16.66
C GLY A 128 -7.38 7.02 -15.41
N THR A 129 -7.08 6.52 -14.20
CA THR A 129 -7.70 6.97 -12.94
C THR A 129 -6.72 7.71 -12.02
N VAL A 130 -5.44 7.32 -11.99
CA VAL A 130 -4.40 8.02 -11.21
C VAL A 130 -3.55 8.86 -12.17
N MET A 131 -3.97 10.11 -12.39
CA MET A 131 -3.22 11.14 -13.12
C MET A 131 -2.65 10.70 -14.49
N ALA A 132 -3.47 10.82 -15.53
CA ALA A 132 -2.92 11.10 -16.86
C ALA A 132 -2.73 12.62 -17.00
N PRO A 133 -1.50 13.17 -17.04
CA PRO A 133 -1.28 14.31 -17.92
C PRO A 133 -1.56 13.81 -19.33
N SER A 134 -2.23 14.62 -20.14
CA SER A 134 -2.52 14.34 -21.55
C SER A 134 -1.23 14.04 -22.34
N TRP A 135 -0.84 12.78 -22.42
CA TRP A 135 0.21 12.34 -23.33
C TRP A 135 -0.45 11.92 -24.65
N HIS A 136 -0.41 12.84 -25.62
CA HIS A 136 -0.55 12.46 -27.01
C HIS A 136 0.65 11.59 -27.37
N TRP A 137 0.40 10.36 -27.78
CA TRP A 137 1.38 9.59 -28.54
C TRP A 137 1.61 10.37 -29.84
N ALA A 138 2.72 11.11 -29.92
CA ALA A 138 3.17 11.61 -31.20
C ALA A 138 3.71 10.41 -31.96
N SER A 139 2.98 10.03 -32.99
CA SER A 139 3.44 9.18 -34.07
C SER A 139 4.67 9.82 -34.71
N THR A 140 5.78 9.09 -34.72
CA THR A 140 6.85 9.20 -35.73
C THR A 140 7.36 7.81 -36.02
#